data_AF-A0A956X9C9-F1
#
_entry.id   AF-A0A956X9C9-F1
#
_cell.length_a   1.000
_cell.length_b   1.000
_cell.length_c   1.000
_cell.angle_alpha   90.00
_cell.angle_beta   90.00
_cell.angle_gamma   90.00
#
_symmetry.space_group_name_H-M   'P 1'
#
loop_
_entity.id
_entity.type
_entity.pdbx_description
1 polymer ?
#
loop_
_entity_poly.entity_id
_entity_poly.type
_entity_poly.pdbx_seq_one_letter_code
_entity_poly.pdbx_strand_id
1 'polypeptide(L)' 'VNGRIQAIGAPREVLTSANLTAVFHIPIEVIAHPAYGTPLVLPDGVAHTAVRQPAPTKLNGQSPFTYWQ' A
#
# COMPACT_ATOMS: atom_id res chain seq x y z
N VAL A 1 -29.12 -14.31 -6.49
CA VAL A 1 -27.72 -14.09 -6.04
C VAL A 1 -27.56 -14.67 -4.64
N ASN A 2 -26.55 -15.50 -4.38
CA ASN A 2 -26.36 -16.21 -3.10
C ASN A 2 -25.26 -15.53 -2.26
N GLY A 3 -25.41 -14.22 -2.01
CA GLY A 3 -24.50 -13.48 -1.14
C GLY A 3 -24.68 -13.93 0.32
N ARG A 4 -23.59 -13.99 1.08
CA ARG A 4 -23.62 -14.27 2.52
C ARG A 4 -22.65 -13.34 3.24
N ILE A 5 -22.96 -13.05 4.50
CA ILE A 5 -22.03 -12.34 5.37
C ILE A 5 -20.93 -13.31 5.80
N GLN A 6 -19.68 -12.97 5.50
CA GLN A 6 -18.52 -13.79 5.89
C GLN A 6 -17.90 -13.36 7.23
N ALA A 7 -17.90 -12.06 7.52
CA ALA A 7 -17.40 -11.52 8.77
C ALA A 7 -18.05 -10.17 9.08
N ILE A 8 -18.18 -9.84 10.38
CA ILE A 8 -18.61 -8.54 10.89
C ILE A 8 -17.69 -8.18 12.06
N GLY A 9 -17.19 -6.95 12.08
CA GLY A 9 -16.29 -6.47 13.11
C GLY A 9 -15.60 -5.17 12.70
N ALA A 10 -14.61 -4.76 13.48
CA ALA A 10 -13.72 -3.66 13.15
C ALA A 10 -12.93 -3.96 11.86
N PRO A 11 -12.42 -2.93 11.16
CA PRO A 11 -11.69 -3.11 9.91
C PRO A 11 -10.55 -4.14 10.00
N ARG A 12 -9.80 -4.15 11.11
CA ARG A 12 -8.69 -5.10 11.33
C ARG A 12 -9.15 -6.55 11.52
N GLU A 13 -10.40 -6.76 11.91
CA GLU A 13 -10.98 -8.09 12.14
C GLU A 13 -11.57 -8.67 10.86
N VAL A 14 -12.05 -7.81 9.95
CA VAL A 14 -12.72 -8.24 8.71
C VAL A 14 -11.80 -8.18 7.48
N LEU A 15 -10.92 -7.19 7.38
CA LEU A 15 -9.95 -7.04 6.30
C LEU A 15 -8.73 -7.92 6.58
N THR A 16 -8.91 -9.23 6.45
CA THR A 16 -7.84 -10.21 6.60
C THR A 16 -7.49 -10.83 5.26
N SER A 17 -6.24 -11.27 5.10
CA SER A 17 -5.79 -12.00 3.91
C SER A 17 -6.71 -13.17 3.57
N ALA A 18 -7.13 -13.93 4.58
CA ALA A 18 -8.01 -15.09 4.42
C ALA A 18 -9.40 -14.71 3.90
N ASN A 19 -10.03 -13.67 4.48
CA ASN A 19 -11.36 -13.23 4.06
C ASN A 19 -11.35 -12.69 2.64
N LEU A 20 -10.37 -11.83 2.32
CA LEU A 20 -10.29 -11.21 1.01
C LEU A 20 -9.92 -12.22 -0.08
N THR A 21 -8.98 -13.14 0.20
CA THR A 21 -8.63 -14.22 -0.74
C THR A 21 -9.85 -15.11 -1.06
N ALA A 22 -10.67 -15.44 -0.05
CA ALA A 22 -11.88 -16.23 -0.26
C ALA A 22 -12.97 -15.52 -1.10
N VAL A 23 -13.01 -14.18 -1.06
CA VAL A 23 -14.00 -13.38 -1.81
C VAL A 23 -13.51 -13.10 -3.23
N PHE A 24 -12.24 -12.70 -3.38
CA PHE A 24 -11.67 -12.28 -4.66
C PHE A 24 -11.03 -13.41 -5.46
N HIS A 25 -10.84 -14.59 -4.86
CA HIS A 25 -10.26 -15.78 -5.50
C HIS A 25 -8.86 -15.53 -6.10
N ILE A 26 -8.12 -14.58 -5.53
CA ILE A 26 -6.71 -14.29 -5.83
C ILE A 26 -5.92 -14.18 -4.52
N PRO A 27 -4.61 -14.44 -4.53
CA PRO A 27 -3.77 -14.21 -3.36
C PRO A 27 -3.79 -12.73 -2.95
N ILE A 28 -4.17 -12.47 -1.70
CA ILE A 28 -4.18 -11.12 -1.12
C ILE A 28 -3.40 -11.15 0.18
N GLU A 29 -2.46 -10.22 0.32
CA GLU A 29 -1.76 -9.95 1.57
C GLU A 29 -2.33 -8.69 2.23
N VAL A 30 -2.60 -8.76 3.53
CA VAL A 30 -2.97 -7.59 4.33
C VAL A 30 -1.90 -7.36 5.38
N ILE A 31 -1.25 -6.21 5.29
CA ILE A 31 -0.26 -5.73 6.26
C ILE A 31 -0.78 -4.48 6.96
N ALA A 32 -0.19 -4.13 8.11
CA ALA A 32 -0.43 -2.83 8.72
C ALA A 32 0.35 -1.75 7.97
N HIS A 33 -0.28 -0.60 7.69
CA HIS A 33 0.40 0.54 7.09
C HIS A 33 1.55 1.01 8.01
N PRO A 34 2.79 1.12 7.52
CA PRO A 34 3.96 1.33 8.38
C PRO A 34 3.94 2.65 9.15
N ALA A 35 3.25 3.69 8.64
CA ALA A 35 3.21 5.00 9.30
C ALA A 35 2.07 5.16 10.33
N TYR A 36 0.95 4.45 10.19
CA TYR A 36 -0.26 4.72 11.01
C TYR A 36 -1.12 3.48 11.30
N GLY A 37 -0.70 2.29 10.85
CA GLY A 37 -1.22 1.01 11.32
C GLY A 37 -2.64 0.64 10.86
N THR A 38 -3.24 1.36 9.91
CA THR A 38 -4.48 0.90 9.26
C THR A 38 -4.17 -0.22 8.28
N PRO A 39 -5.13 -1.13 7.99
CA PRO A 39 -4.89 -2.21 7.03
C PRO A 39 -4.53 -1.68 5.63
N LEU A 40 -3.47 -2.21 5.03
CA LEU A 40 -3.06 -2.01 3.64
C LEU A 40 -3.23 -3.34 2.90
N VAL A 41 -4.01 -3.34 1.84
CA VAL A 41 -4.37 -4.54 1.05
C VAL A 41 -3.50 -4.59 -0.21
N LEU A 42 -2.82 -5.70 -0.43
CA LEU A 42 -1.91 -5.94 -1.54
C LEU A 42 -2.39 -7.17 -2.33
N PRO A 43 -2.96 -6.99 -3.53
CA PRO A 43 -3.21 -8.09 -4.46
C PRO A 43 -1.88 -8.58 -5.04
N ASP A 44 -1.72 -9.91 -5.11
CA ASP A 44 -0.70 -10.72 -5.84
C ASP A 44 0.78 -10.30 -5.83
N GLY A 45 1.19 -9.36 -4.98
CA GLY A 45 2.58 -9.15 -4.61
C GLY A 45 3.48 -8.67 -5.75
N VAL A 46 2.93 -8.21 -6.88
CA VAL A 46 3.68 -7.39 -7.82
C VAL A 46 3.94 -6.07 -7.10
N ALA A 47 5.01 -6.03 -6.32
CA ALA A 47 5.48 -4.82 -5.71
C ALA A 47 5.50 -3.78 -6.82
N HIS A 48 4.66 -2.75 -6.70
CA HIS A 48 4.92 -1.51 -7.38
C HIS A 48 6.32 -1.16 -6.92
N THR A 49 7.31 -1.47 -7.75
CA THR A 49 8.69 -1.14 -7.47
C THR A 49 8.61 0.35 -7.27
N ALA A 50 8.74 0.79 -6.02
CA ALA A 50 8.78 2.19 -5.71
C ALA A 50 9.98 2.66 -6.51
N VAL A 51 9.71 3.24 -7.68
CA VAL A 51 10.72 3.81 -8.53
C VAL A 51 11.30 4.86 -7.61
N ARG A 52 12.47 4.57 -7.02
CA ARG A 52 13.27 5.58 -6.36
C ARG A 52 13.47 6.60 -7.45
N GLN A 53 12.73 7.72 -7.40
CA GLN A 53 13.01 8.84 -8.27
C GLN A 53 14.51 9.11 -8.06
N PRO A 54 15.33 8.98 -9.12
CA PRO A 54 16.73 9.34 -8.96
C PRO A 54 16.74 10.78 -8.50
N ALA A 55 17.48 11.04 -7.41
CA ALA A 55 17.70 12.40 -6.94
C ALA A 55 18.07 13.24 -8.18
N PRO A 56 17.46 14.43 -8.38
CA PRO A 56 17.72 15.23 -9.56
C PRO A 56 19.22 15.37 -9.73
N THR A 57 19.74 14.81 -10.83
CA THR A 57 21.17 14.86 -11.14
C THR A 57 21.56 16.32 -11.17
N LYS A 58 22.44 16.75 -10.27
CA LYS A 58 23.03 18.08 -10.35
C LYS A 58 23.75 18.18 -11.69
N LEU A 59 23.14 18.87 -12.66
CA LEU A 59 23.84 19.27 -13.87
C LEU A 59 24.96 20.21 -13.44
N ASN A 60 26.20 19.80 -13.76
CA ASN A 60 27.43 20.47 -13.39
C ASN A 60 27.32 22.00 -13.53
N GLY A 61 27.34 22.72 -12.39
CA GLY A 61 27.56 24.17 -12.35
C GLY A 61 26.38 25.07 -11.99
N GLN A 62 25.17 24.55 -11.73
CA GLN A 62 24.05 25.44 -11.33
C GLN A 62 23.93 25.54 -9.79
N SER A 63 24.23 26.73 -9.28
CA SER A 63 24.08 27.14 -7.89
C SER A 63 22.65 26.85 -7.40
N PRO A 64 22.48 26.20 -6.23
CA PRO A 64 21.16 26.03 -5.65
C PRO A 64 20.72 27.40 -5.15
N PHE A 65 19.65 27.93 -5.72
CA PHE A 65 19.05 29.19 -5.29
C PHE A 65 18.94 29.23 -3.75
N THR A 66 19.63 30.22 -3.19
CA THR A 66 19.37 30.86 -1.92
C THR A 66 17.90 31.28 -1.85
N TYR A 67 17.16 30.86 -0.82
CA TYR A 67 16.33 31.66 0.11
C TYR A 67 15.18 30.82 0.70
N TRP A 68 15.10 30.73 2.02
CA TRP A 68 13.99 31.23 2.85
C TRP A 68 14.59 31.65 4.20
N GLN A 69 14.26 32.88 4.65
CA GLN A 69 14.79 33.51 5.86
C GLN A 69 14.43 32.77 7.14
#